data_AF-A0AA44XYQ5-F1
#
_entry.id   AF-A0AA44XYQ5-F1
#
_cell.length_a   1.000
_cell.length_b   1.000
_cell.length_c   1.000
_cell.angle_alpha   90.00
_cell.angle_beta   90.00
_cell.angle_gamma   90.00
#
_symmetry.space_group_name_H-M   'P 1'
#
loop_
_entity.id
_entity.type
_entity.pdbx_description
1 polymer ?
#
loop_
_entity_poly.entity_id
_entity_poly.type
_entity_poly.pdbx_seq_one_letter_code
_entity_poly.pdbx_strand_id
1 'polypeptide(L)'
;MLGARNRSEILRAVACVTQAHAADCMGVSASTVSRALKDELDDWSKLLAAFGLQVVPMGSMVVDPHELTALESMALKYLETRRQQRIQEDRP
;
A
#
# COMPACT_ATOMS: atom_id res chain seq x y z
N MET A 1 1.15 -2.34 13.91
CA MET A 1 0.54 -0.99 14.06
C MET A 1 0.75 -0.20 12.78
N LEU A 2 -0.25 0.57 12.34
CA LEU A 2 -0.24 1.32 11.07
C LEU A 2 0.94 2.31 10.95
N GLY A 3 1.37 2.91 12.06
CA GLY A 3 2.52 3.82 12.07
C GLY A 3 3.84 3.14 11.67
N ALA A 4 4.12 1.94 12.18
CA ALA A 4 5.32 1.18 11.79
C ALA A 4 5.31 0.80 10.30
N ARG A 5 4.12 0.55 9.73
CA ARG A 5 3.95 0.29 8.30
C ARG A 5 4.28 1.55 7.49
N ASN A 6 3.68 2.69 7.84
CA ASN A 6 3.94 3.98 7.18
C ASN A 6 5.43 4.33 7.21
N ARG A 7 6.08 4.20 8.37
CA ARG A 7 7.52 4.42 8.53
C ARG A 7 8.35 3.56 7.58
N SER A 8 8.03 2.26 7.51
CA SER A 8 8.76 1.31 6.67
C SER A 8 8.60 1.63 5.18
N GLU A 9 7.40 1.99 4.74
CA GLU A 9 7.16 2.38 3.35
C GLU A 9 7.86 3.70 2.99
N ILE A 10 7.87 4.69 3.88
CA ILE A 10 8.60 5.95 3.65
C ILE A 10 10.11 5.68 3.52
N LEU A 11 10.71 4.87 4.40
CA LEU A 11 12.13 4.52 4.30
C LEU A 11 12.46 3.76 3.02
N ARG A 12 11.58 2.84 2.60
CA ARG A 12 11.72 2.12 1.35
C ARG A 12 11.68 3.07 0.16
N ALA A 13 10.74 4.02 0.16
CA ALA A 13 10.64 5.05 -0.88
C ALA A 13 11.89 5.95 -0.93
N VAL A 14 12.43 6.36 0.24
CA VAL A 14 13.68 7.12 0.34
C VAL A 14 14.90 6.32 -0.13
N ALA A 15 14.89 5.00 -0.02
CA ALA A 15 15.97 4.18 -0.59
C ALA A 15 15.88 4.12 -2.12
N CYS A 16 14.67 4.16 -2.69
CA CYS A 16 14.44 4.15 -4.13
C CYS A 16 14.58 5.54 -4.78
N VAL A 17 14.29 6.62 -4.03
CA VAL A 17 14.32 8.01 -4.49
C VAL A 17 15.39 8.75 -3.72
N THR A 18 16.32 9.42 -4.40
CA THR A 18 17.40 10.12 -3.70
C THR A 18 16.86 11.21 -2.79
N GLN A 19 17.48 11.38 -1.61
CA GLN A 19 17.14 12.49 -0.70
C GLN A 19 17.30 13.86 -1.38
N ALA A 20 18.21 13.97 -2.35
CA ALA A 20 18.38 15.16 -3.18
C ALA A 20 17.11 15.47 -3.99
N HIS A 21 16.51 14.47 -4.64
CA HIS A 21 15.26 14.67 -5.38
C HIS A 21 14.12 15.12 -4.46
N ALA A 22 13.98 14.49 -3.29
CA ALA A 22 12.99 14.91 -2.30
C ALA A 22 13.24 16.35 -1.81
N ALA A 23 14.49 16.72 -1.59
CA ALA A 23 14.90 18.06 -1.17
C ALA A 23 14.55 19.12 -2.22
N ASP A 24 14.80 18.84 -3.50
CA ASP A 24 14.45 19.70 -4.62
C ASP A 24 12.92 19.89 -4.71
N CYS A 25 12.14 18.82 -4.59
CA CYS A 25 10.67 18.89 -4.57
C CYS A 25 10.13 19.70 -3.39
N MET A 26 10.81 19.64 -2.24
CA MET A 26 10.42 20.34 -1.02
C MET A 26 10.95 21.79 -0.95
N GLY A 27 11.86 22.19 -1.85
CA GLY A 27 12.54 23.49 -1.79
C GLY A 27 13.45 23.65 -0.57
N VAL A 28 14.01 22.55 -0.05
CA VAL A 28 14.90 22.55 1.13
C VAL A 28 16.24 21.92 0.80
N SER A 29 17.20 21.99 1.73
CA SER A 29 18.48 21.29 1.56
C SER A 29 18.33 19.78 1.80
N ALA A 30 19.16 18.96 1.14
CA ALA A 30 19.25 17.53 1.41
C ALA A 30 19.56 17.23 2.89
N SER A 31 20.33 18.11 3.56
CA SER A 31 20.61 17.98 5.00
C SER A 31 19.38 18.16 5.87
N THR A 32 18.42 18.99 5.44
CA THR A 32 17.13 19.20 6.12
C THR A 32 16.28 17.95 6.01
N VAL A 33 16.20 17.36 4.81
CA VAL A 33 15.49 16.08 4.59
C VAL A 33 16.11 14.96 5.43
N SER A 34 17.44 14.87 5.44
CA SER A 34 18.16 13.86 6.24
C SER A 34 17.86 13.97 7.74
N ARG A 35 17.85 15.20 8.30
CA ARG A 35 17.47 15.44 9.70
C ARG A 35 16.01 15.07 9.98
N ALA A 36 15.08 15.51 9.14
CA ALA A 36 13.66 15.20 9.30
C ALA A 36 13.40 13.67 9.28
N LEU A 37 14.07 12.94 8.39
CA LEU A 37 13.96 11.48 8.32
C LEU A 37 14.52 10.76 9.56
N LYS A 38 15.50 11.37 10.23
CA LYS A 38 16.13 10.81 11.43
C LYS A 38 15.30 11.11 12.68
N ASP A 39 14.87 12.35 12.83
CA ASP A 39 14.38 12.88 14.10
C ASP A 39 12.84 12.92 14.16
N GLU A 40 12.14 13.10 13.03
CA GLU A 40 10.70 13.36 12.99
C GLU A 40 9.88 12.24 12.33
N LEU A 41 10.53 11.37 11.55
CA LEU A 41 9.84 10.35 10.74
C LEU A 41 8.93 9.44 11.56
N ASP A 42 9.35 9.06 12.77
CA ASP A 42 8.54 8.19 13.63
C ASP A 42 7.25 8.89 14.09
N ASP A 43 7.35 10.17 14.45
CA ASP A 43 6.20 10.98 14.87
C ASP A 43 5.25 11.26 13.71
N TRP A 44 5.77 11.56 12.52
CA TRP A 44 4.95 11.73 11.33
C TRP A 44 4.23 10.43 10.97
N SER A 45 4.91 9.29 11.10
CA SER A 45 4.33 7.98 10.81
C SER A 45 3.20 7.64 11.78
N LYS A 46 3.37 7.95 13.07
CA LYS A 46 2.33 7.83 14.09
C LYS A 46 1.17 8.79 13.85
N LEU A 47 1.45 10.03 13.47
CA LEU A 47 0.44 11.05 13.17
C LEU A 47 -0.46 10.61 12.00
N LEU A 48 0.14 10.16 10.90
CA LEU A 48 -0.60 9.62 9.76
C LEU A 48 -1.47 8.43 10.18
N ALA A 49 -0.94 7.54 11.01
CA ALA A 49 -1.70 6.42 11.53
C ALA A 49 -2.85 6.84 12.46
N ALA A 50 -2.66 7.90 13.26
CA ALA A 50 -3.70 8.44 14.13
C ALA A 50 -4.87 9.04 13.31
N PHE A 51 -4.59 9.55 12.11
CA PHE A 51 -5.62 9.98 11.15
C PHE A 51 -6.18 8.85 10.28
N GLY A 52 -5.77 7.59 10.52
CA GLY A 52 -6.20 6.45 9.71
C GLY A 52 -5.62 6.45 8.29
N LEU A 53 -4.55 7.22 8.04
CA LEU A 53 -3.91 7.31 6.74
C LEU A 53 -2.80 6.26 6.61
N GLN A 54 -2.80 5.57 5.47
CA GLN A 54 -1.75 4.64 5.09
C GLN A 54 -0.92 5.21 3.94
N VAL A 55 0.41 5.16 4.08
CA VAL A 55 1.35 5.49 3.01
C VAL A 55 1.54 4.26 2.13
N VAL A 56 1.40 4.42 0.83
CA VAL A 56 1.64 3.39 -0.18
C VAL A 56 2.39 3.98 -1.39
N PRO A 57 3.21 3.20 -2.11
CA PRO A 57 3.82 3.65 -3.36
C PRO A 57 2.76 4.04 -4.40
N MET A 58 3.03 5.08 -5.20
CA MET A 58 2.06 5.63 -6.19
C MET A 58 1.51 4.60 -7.20
N GLY A 59 2.25 3.53 -7.51
CA GLY A 59 1.78 2.45 -8.40
C GLY A 59 0.92 1.38 -7.73
N SER A 60 0.57 1.54 -6.45
CA SER A 60 -0.17 0.54 -5.69
C SER A 60 -1.67 0.68 -5.92
N MET A 61 -2.36 -0.45 -6.07
CA MET A 61 -3.81 -0.49 -6.07
C MET A 61 -4.32 -0.45 -4.62
N VAL A 62 -5.11 0.57 -4.28
CA VAL A 62 -5.80 0.67 -2.99
C VAL A 62 -7.23 0.22 -3.21
N VAL A 63 -7.61 -0.86 -2.53
CA VAL A 63 -8.96 -1.44 -2.60
C VAL A 63 -9.61 -1.38 -1.24
N ASP A 64 -10.92 -1.18 -1.23
CA ASP A 64 -11.69 -1.39 -0.02
C ASP A 64 -11.66 -2.90 0.33
N PRO A 65 -11.38 -3.28 1.58
CA PRO A 65 -11.33 -4.68 1.98
C PRO A 65 -12.62 -5.45 1.71
N HIS A 66 -13.78 -4.80 1.86
CA HIS A 66 -15.07 -5.41 1.61
C HIS A 66 -15.30 -5.67 0.13
N GLU A 67 -14.91 -4.72 -0.74
CA GLU A 67 -14.97 -4.89 -2.18
C GLU A 67 -14.06 -6.03 -2.65
N LEU A 68 -12.85 -6.13 -2.10
CA LEU A 68 -11.93 -7.23 -2.42
C LEU A 68 -12.51 -8.59 -2.02
N THR A 69 -13.05 -8.71 -0.80
CA THR A 69 -13.69 -9.95 -0.34
C THR A 69 -14.93 -10.30 -1.16
N ALA A 70 -15.72 -9.31 -1.57
CA ALA A 70 -16.88 -9.52 -2.44
C ALA A 70 -16.44 -10.04 -3.83
N LEU A 71 -15.40 -9.44 -4.41
CA LEU A 71 -14.81 -9.88 -5.67
C LEU A 71 -14.29 -11.32 -5.58
N GLU A 72 -13.54 -11.66 -4.54
CA GLU A 72 -13.05 -13.02 -4.29
C GLU A 72 -14.21 -14.03 -4.18
N SER A 73 -15.26 -13.66 -3.44
CA SER A 73 -16.44 -14.50 -3.27
C SER A 73 -17.20 -14.73 -4.58
N MET A 74 -17.31 -13.70 -5.41
CA MET A 74 -17.95 -13.80 -6.73
C MET A 74 -17.11 -14.64 -7.70
N ALA A 75 -15.80 -14.43 -7.71
CA ALA A 75 -14.88 -15.19 -8.54
C ALA A 75 -14.92 -16.69 -8.20
N LEU A 76 -14.94 -17.03 -6.90
CA LEU A 76 -15.06 -18.42 -6.46
C LEU A 76 -16.36 -19.06 -6.95
N LYS A 77 -17.51 -18.42 -6.71
CA LYS A 77 -18.83 -18.92 -7.16
C LYS A 77 -18.88 -19.15 -8.67
N TYR A 78 -18.31 -18.24 -9.45
CA TYR A 78 -18.23 -18.38 -10.90
C TYR A 78 -17.41 -19.62 -11.30
N LEU A 79 -16.24 -19.81 -10.69
CA LEU A 79 -15.37 -20.95 -10.99
C LEU A 79 -16.00 -22.28 -10.60
N GLU A 80 -16.67 -22.36 -9.44
CA GLU A 80 -17.42 -23.53 -9.00
C GLU A 80 -18.55 -23.87 -9.95
N THR A 81 -19.35 -22.87 -10.34
CA THR A 81 -20.45 -23.04 -11.29
C THR A 81 -19.94 -23.57 -12.62
N ARG A 82 -18.86 -22.99 -13.15
CA ARG A 82 -18.25 -23.43 -14.43
C ARG A 82 -17.66 -24.83 -14.33
N ARG A 83 -17.12 -25.23 -13.18
CA ARG A 83 -16.67 -26.60 -12.93
C ARG A 83 -17.84 -27.57 -12.93
N GLN A 84 -18.94 -27.24 -12.27
CA GLN A 84 -20.14 -28.08 -12.23
C GLN A 84 -20.77 -28.26 -13.62
N GLN A 85 -20.80 -27.21 -14.43
CA GLN A 85 -21.30 -27.27 -15.81
C GLN A 85 -20.50 -28.27 -16.66
N ARG A 86 -19.15 -28.22 -16.61
CA ARG A 86 -18.30 -29.18 -17.33
C ARG A 86 -18.53 -30.63 -16.86
N ILE A 87 -18.66 -30.86 -15.56
CA ILE A 87 -18.95 -32.19 -15.01
C ILE A 87 -20.32 -32.70 -15.50
N GLN A 88 -21.29 -31.80 -15.65
CA GLN A 88 -22.63 -32.12 -16.12
C GLN A 88 -22.66 -32.40 -17.63
N GLU A 89 -21.84 -31.70 -18.42
CA GLU A 89 -21.66 -31.90 -19.86
C GLU A 89 -20.90 -33.21 -20.20
N ASP A 90 -19.97 -33.64 -19.33
CA ASP A 90 -19.21 -34.89 -19.48
C ASP A 90 -19.97 -36.15 -18.99
N ARG A 91 -21.23 -36.02 -18.53
CA ARG A 91 -22.06 -37.16 -18.11
C ARG A 91 -22.81 -37.71 -19.34
N PRO A 92 -22.67 -39.02 -19.67
CA PRO A 92 -23.27 -39.64 -20.86
C PRO A 92 -24.80 -39.71 -20.82
#